data_AF-A0AAV7WHK8-F1
#
_entry.id   AF-A0AAV7WHK8-F1
#
_cell.length_a   1.000
_cell.length_b   1.000
_cell.length_c   1.000
_cell.angle_alpha   90.00
_cell.angle_beta   90.00
_cell.angle_gamma   90.00
#
_symmetry.space_group_name_H-M   'P 1'
#
loop_
_entity.id
_entity.type
_entity.pdbx_description
1 polymer ?
#
loop_
_entity_poly.entity_id
_entity_poly.type
_entity_poly.pdbx_seq_one_letter_code
_entity_poly.pdbx_strand_id
1 'polypeptide(L)'
;MTPVQPSTPEMTPVRAGTPEMTPVQAGTPEMTPVQPTTPEMTPILAGAPEMTPVQPSPPEMTPVQAGTPQMTPVQPSTAEMTPVQAGTPQMTPLQPSSPEMTPVQAGTPVMTPVQTGAPEMTPVLAGTPQMTPVQPSTS
;
A
#
# COMPACT_ATOMS: atom_id res chain seq x y z
N MET A 1 17.73 -4.67 15.81
CA MET A 1 16.67 -5.67 16.07
C MET A 1 15.39 -4.90 16.34
N THR A 2 14.56 -4.66 15.32
CA THR A 2 13.22 -4.13 15.53
C THR A 2 12.37 -5.27 16.10
N PRO A 3 11.71 -5.11 17.25
CA PRO A 3 10.90 -6.19 17.81
C PRO A 3 9.77 -6.55 16.84
N VAL A 4 9.72 -7.81 16.39
CA VAL A 4 8.57 -8.36 15.67
C VAL A 4 7.47 -8.54 16.71
N GLN A 5 6.31 -7.91 16.54
CA GLN A 5 5.13 -8.20 17.35
C GLN A 5 4.33 -9.34 16.70
N PRO A 6 4.27 -10.54 17.32
CA PRO A 6 3.41 -11.62 16.86
C PRO A 6 2.02 -11.46 17.51
N SER A 7 1.02 -10.93 16.81
CA SER A 7 -0.37 -10.77 17.29
C SER A 7 -1.29 -10.25 16.16
N THR A 8 -2.52 -9.90 16.50
CA THR A 8 -3.45 -9.03 15.75
C THR A 8 -3.30 -7.55 16.20
N PRO A 9 -2.14 -6.87 16.06
CA PRO A 9 -2.02 -5.49 16.53
C PRO A 9 -2.81 -4.54 15.61
N GLU A 10 -3.59 -3.65 16.21
CA GLU A 10 -4.22 -2.53 15.52
C GLU A 10 -3.38 -1.26 15.75
N MET A 11 -3.01 -0.55 14.69
CA MET A 11 -2.25 0.70 14.78
C MET A 11 -2.84 1.80 13.90
N THR A 12 -3.18 2.92 14.52
CA THR A 12 -3.67 4.13 13.85
C THR A 12 -2.75 5.32 14.17
N PRO A 13 -1.45 5.29 13.78
CA PRO A 13 -0.55 6.37 14.11
C PRO A 13 -0.95 7.64 13.34
N VAL A 14 -1.09 8.74 14.07
CA VAL A 14 -1.25 10.08 13.52
C VAL A 14 0.03 10.86 13.81
N ARG A 15 0.80 11.19 12.78
CA ARG A 15 2.08 11.90 12.92
C ARG A 15 2.12 13.14 12.04
N ALA A 16 2.55 14.25 12.61
CA ALA A 16 2.86 15.47 11.88
C ALA A 16 4.36 15.52 11.51
N GLY A 17 4.73 16.31 10.49
CA GLY A 17 6.12 16.50 10.04
C GLY A 17 6.49 15.57 8.88
N THR A 18 7.75 15.20 8.69
CA THR A 18 8.15 14.19 7.68
C THR A 18 8.47 12.88 8.39
N PRO A 19 7.46 12.16 8.92
CA PRO A 19 7.71 10.93 9.66
C PRO A 19 8.17 9.80 8.73
N GLU A 20 9.19 9.09 9.18
CA GLU A 20 9.56 7.78 8.68
C GLU A 20 8.89 6.70 9.55
N MET A 21 8.27 5.70 8.91
CA MET A 21 7.67 4.56 9.61
C MET A 21 8.06 3.23 9.01
N THR A 22 8.67 2.38 9.84
CA THR A 22 9.19 1.06 9.46
C THR A 22 8.71 -0.05 10.42
N PRO A 23 7.40 -0.22 10.65
CA PRO A 23 6.91 -1.26 11.55
C PRO A 23 7.19 -2.65 11.00
N VAL A 24 7.54 -3.59 11.89
CA VAL A 24 7.76 -5.00 11.53
C VAL A 24 6.78 -5.86 12.32
N GLN A 25 5.84 -6.51 11.64
CA GLN A 25 4.77 -7.28 12.29
C GLN A 25 4.48 -8.60 11.58
N ALA A 26 3.93 -9.55 12.32
CA ALA A 26 3.53 -10.85 11.79
C ALA A 26 2.15 -11.23 12.36
N GLY A 27 1.40 -12.04 11.62
CA GLY A 27 0.05 -12.46 11.98
C GLY A 27 -0.97 -11.72 11.15
N THR A 28 -1.90 -11.03 11.80
CA THR A 28 -2.97 -10.28 11.13
C THR A 28 -3.01 -8.83 11.64
N PRO A 29 -1.94 -8.06 11.43
CA PRO A 29 -1.91 -6.67 11.87
C PRO A 29 -2.85 -5.81 11.02
N GLU A 30 -3.50 -4.84 11.66
CA GLU A 30 -4.30 -3.82 10.99
C GLU A 30 -3.62 -2.46 11.17
N MET A 31 -3.35 -1.77 10.06
CA MET A 31 -2.65 -0.49 10.07
C MET A 31 -3.39 0.58 9.27
N THR A 32 -3.75 1.66 9.95
CA THR A 32 -4.44 2.82 9.37
C THR A 32 -3.68 4.12 9.67
N PRO A 33 -2.44 4.27 9.19
CA PRO A 33 -1.66 5.49 9.42
C PRO A 33 -2.31 6.70 8.70
N VAL A 34 -2.44 7.80 9.43
CA VAL A 34 -2.94 9.08 8.88
C VAL A 34 -1.84 10.12 9.02
N GLN A 35 -1.32 10.60 7.88
CA GLN A 35 -0.14 11.46 7.88
C GLN A 35 -0.39 12.68 6.97
N PRO A 36 -0.63 13.87 7.52
CA PRO A 36 -1.06 15.06 6.77
C PRO A 36 0.02 15.70 5.89
N THR A 37 1.28 15.30 6.07
CA THR A 37 2.51 15.84 5.46
C THR A 37 3.23 14.75 4.68
N THR A 38 4.33 15.02 3.96
CA THR A 38 5.05 14.07 3.09
C THR A 38 5.73 12.94 3.90
N PRO A 39 5.15 11.72 3.97
CA PRO A 39 5.67 10.66 4.83
C PRO A 39 6.39 9.57 4.00
N GLU A 40 7.37 8.93 4.62
CA GLU A 40 7.99 7.72 4.09
C GLU A 40 7.51 6.51 4.90
N MET A 41 6.91 5.52 4.22
CA MET A 41 6.39 4.32 4.86
C MET A 41 6.95 3.05 4.25
N THR A 42 7.62 2.26 5.08
CA THR A 42 8.29 1.01 4.70
C THR A 42 7.94 -0.14 5.66
N PRO A 43 6.65 -0.47 5.85
CA PRO A 43 6.27 -1.56 6.74
C PRO A 43 6.70 -2.91 6.19
N ILE A 44 7.10 -3.82 7.09
CA ILE A 44 7.45 -5.21 6.77
C ILE A 44 6.46 -6.13 7.50
N LEU A 45 5.57 -6.78 6.74
CA LEU A 45 4.46 -7.54 7.30
C LEU A 45 4.41 -8.97 6.75
N ALA A 46 4.00 -9.91 7.59
CA ALA A 46 3.77 -11.29 7.17
C ALA A 46 2.45 -11.85 7.74
N GLY A 47 1.81 -12.74 6.98
CA GLY A 47 0.54 -13.36 7.35
C GLY A 47 -0.62 -12.77 6.55
N ALA A 48 -1.64 -12.25 7.23
CA ALA A 48 -2.78 -11.58 6.61
C ALA A 48 -2.92 -10.14 7.12
N PRO A 49 -1.95 -9.25 6.83
CA PRO A 49 -2.04 -7.86 7.24
C PRO A 49 -3.11 -7.10 6.44
N GLU A 50 -3.75 -6.14 7.08
CA GLU A 50 -4.61 -5.14 6.43
C GLU A 50 -3.98 -3.75 6.59
N MET A 51 -3.84 -3.02 5.49
CA MET A 51 -3.22 -1.70 5.48
C MET A 51 -4.03 -0.68 4.68
N THR A 52 -4.46 0.38 5.37
CA THR A 52 -5.28 1.47 4.79
C THR A 52 -4.65 2.82 5.12
N PRO A 53 -3.51 3.16 4.49
CA PRO A 53 -2.86 4.44 4.73
C PRO A 53 -3.64 5.59 4.08
N VAL A 54 -3.77 6.71 4.79
CA VAL A 54 -4.40 7.94 4.29
C VAL A 54 -3.38 9.07 4.34
N GLN A 55 -2.98 9.57 3.17
CA GLN A 55 -1.89 10.53 3.01
C GLN A 55 -2.28 11.65 2.04
N PRO A 56 -2.72 12.83 2.53
CA PRO A 56 -3.12 13.95 1.67
C PRO A 56 -1.96 14.72 1.01
N SER A 57 -0.73 14.52 1.47
CA SER A 57 0.49 15.11 0.88
C SER A 57 1.31 14.03 0.17
N PRO A 58 2.19 14.39 -0.80
CA PRO A 58 2.94 13.43 -1.60
C PRO A 58 3.71 12.42 -0.75
N PRO A 59 3.27 11.14 -0.74
CA PRO A 59 3.94 10.12 0.03
C PRO A 59 4.84 9.23 -0.84
N GLU A 60 5.83 8.64 -0.17
CA GLU A 60 6.56 7.49 -0.67
C GLU A 60 6.19 6.26 0.16
N MET A 61 5.68 5.22 -0.51
CA MET A 61 5.21 4.00 0.15
C MET A 61 5.85 2.76 -0.46
N THR A 62 6.66 2.06 0.34
CA THR A 62 7.42 0.87 -0.08
C THR A 62 7.17 -0.30 0.89
N PRO A 63 5.92 -0.77 1.02
CA PRO A 63 5.56 -1.85 1.93
C PRO A 63 6.07 -3.19 1.39
N VAL A 64 6.61 -4.02 2.29
CA VAL A 64 7.03 -5.40 1.99
C VAL A 64 6.10 -6.35 2.73
N GLN A 65 5.33 -7.15 1.99
CA GLN A 65 4.30 -8.00 2.59
C GLN A 65 4.33 -9.43 2.03
N ALA A 66 4.08 -10.43 2.87
CA ALA A 66 3.98 -11.83 2.46
C ALA A 66 2.75 -12.51 3.05
N GLY A 67 2.17 -13.45 2.31
CA GLY A 67 0.99 -14.23 2.69
C GLY A 67 -0.24 -13.77 1.94
N THR A 68 -1.26 -13.32 2.66
CA THR A 68 -2.56 -12.86 2.13
C THR A 68 -2.83 -11.40 2.49
N PRO A 69 -1.93 -10.45 2.16
CA PRO A 69 -2.11 -9.07 2.56
C PRO A 69 -3.26 -8.38 1.79
N GLN A 70 -3.91 -7.43 2.45
CA GLN A 70 -4.84 -6.48 1.84
C GLN A 70 -4.31 -5.06 1.97
N MET A 71 -4.29 -4.31 0.87
CA MET A 71 -3.78 -2.94 0.85
C MET A 71 -4.74 -2.00 0.09
N THR A 72 -5.15 -0.93 0.76
CA THR A 72 -6.07 0.07 0.23
C THR A 72 -5.54 1.47 0.53
N PRO A 73 -4.47 1.91 -0.16
CA PRO A 73 -3.93 3.25 0.04
C PRO A 73 -4.87 4.31 -0.54
N VAL A 74 -5.06 5.39 0.20
CA VAL A 74 -5.87 6.56 -0.20
C VAL A 74 -4.97 7.78 -0.25
N GLN A 75 -4.70 8.24 -1.47
CA GLN A 75 -3.71 9.29 -1.73
C GLN A 75 -4.29 10.30 -2.72
N PRO A 76 -4.85 11.44 -2.25
CA PRO A 76 -5.45 12.45 -3.12
C PRO A 76 -4.42 13.26 -3.94
N SER A 77 -3.15 13.26 -3.57
CA SER A 77 -2.05 13.95 -4.29
C SER A 77 -1.24 12.99 -5.18
N THR A 78 -0.29 13.54 -5.95
CA THR A 78 0.80 12.76 -6.57
C THR A 78 1.46 11.89 -5.51
N ALA A 79 1.72 10.63 -5.83
CA ALA A 79 2.28 9.67 -4.90
C ALA A 79 3.12 8.63 -5.62
N GLU A 80 4.16 8.15 -4.94
CA GLU A 80 4.99 7.04 -5.40
C GLU A 80 4.70 5.80 -4.55
N MET A 81 4.28 4.72 -5.19
CA MET A 81 4.02 3.45 -4.52
C MET A 81 4.78 2.31 -5.18
N THR A 82 5.64 1.67 -4.38
CA THR A 82 6.46 0.52 -4.78
C THR A 82 6.23 -0.66 -3.83
N PRO A 83 5.01 -1.22 -3.74
CA PRO A 83 4.74 -2.36 -2.89
C PRO A 83 5.42 -3.62 -3.41
N VAL A 84 6.05 -4.37 -2.51
CA VAL A 84 6.64 -5.68 -2.78
C VAL A 84 5.82 -6.73 -2.05
N GLN A 85 5.10 -7.59 -2.79
CA GLN A 85 4.17 -8.54 -2.20
C GLN A 85 4.33 -9.97 -2.74
N ALA A 86 4.16 -10.96 -1.87
CA ALA A 86 4.18 -12.37 -2.26
C ALA A 86 3.00 -13.15 -1.66
N GLY A 87 2.48 -14.12 -2.41
CA GLY A 87 1.40 -15.01 -1.99
C GLY A 87 0.10 -14.73 -2.72
N THR A 88 -0.94 -14.31 -2.01
CA THR A 88 -2.26 -13.96 -2.56
C THR A 88 -2.65 -12.52 -2.20
N PRO A 89 -1.83 -11.52 -2.56
CA PRO A 89 -2.10 -10.15 -2.16
C PRO A 89 -3.31 -9.56 -2.89
N GLN A 90 -4.03 -8.67 -2.21
CA GLN A 90 -5.06 -7.82 -2.80
C GLN A 90 -4.66 -6.35 -2.66
N MET A 91 -4.64 -5.62 -3.77
CA MET A 91 -4.37 -4.18 -3.78
C MET A 91 -5.47 -3.39 -4.48
N THR A 92 -5.95 -2.36 -3.80
CA THR A 92 -7.00 -1.44 -4.27
C THR A 92 -6.59 0.00 -3.99
N PRO A 93 -5.58 0.54 -4.70
CA PRO A 93 -5.20 1.94 -4.54
C PRO A 93 -6.31 2.86 -5.04
N LEU A 94 -6.59 3.91 -4.26
CA LEU A 94 -7.55 4.97 -4.56
C LEU A 94 -6.80 6.29 -4.74
N GLN A 95 -6.61 6.71 -5.99
CA GLN A 95 -5.73 7.83 -6.34
C GLN A 95 -6.38 8.75 -7.38
N PRO A 96 -6.91 9.93 -6.98
CA PRO A 96 -7.57 10.85 -7.91
C PRO A 96 -6.61 11.75 -8.73
N SER A 97 -5.31 11.73 -8.44
CA SER A 97 -4.29 12.55 -9.12
C SER A 97 -3.42 11.71 -10.08
N SER A 98 -2.21 12.16 -10.46
CA SER A 98 -1.25 11.38 -11.26
C SER A 98 -0.29 10.59 -10.36
N PRO A 99 -0.60 9.36 -9.95
CA PRO A 99 0.32 8.52 -9.20
C PRO A 99 1.35 7.82 -10.09
N GLU A 100 2.48 7.46 -9.49
CA GLU A 100 3.42 6.49 -10.03
C GLU A 100 3.35 5.19 -9.21
N MET A 101 3.01 4.09 -9.88
CA MET A 101 2.86 2.77 -9.26
C MET A 101 3.75 1.72 -9.91
N THR A 102 4.68 1.20 -9.12
CA THR A 102 5.62 0.14 -9.53
C THR A 102 5.49 -1.09 -8.63
N PRO A 103 4.32 -1.77 -8.58
CA PRO A 103 4.14 -2.92 -7.71
C PRO A 103 4.95 -4.12 -8.22
N VAL A 104 5.63 -4.80 -7.29
CA VAL A 104 6.32 -6.07 -7.55
C VAL A 104 5.55 -7.17 -6.81
N GLN A 105 4.88 -8.05 -7.55
CA GLN A 105 4.05 -9.08 -6.95
C GLN A 105 4.33 -10.48 -7.49
N ALA A 106 4.28 -11.47 -6.61
CA ALA A 106 4.41 -12.89 -6.96
C ALA A 106 3.29 -13.75 -6.37
N GLY A 107 2.88 -14.77 -7.10
CA GLY A 107 1.88 -15.76 -6.68
C GLY A 107 0.55 -15.55 -7.42
N THR A 108 -0.49 -15.19 -6.68
CA THR A 108 -1.86 -14.99 -7.18
C THR A 108 -2.38 -13.60 -6.82
N PRO A 109 -1.69 -12.51 -7.24
CA PRO A 109 -2.10 -11.18 -6.86
C PRO A 109 -3.40 -10.75 -7.55
N VAL A 110 -4.20 -9.96 -6.85
CA VAL A 110 -5.35 -9.23 -7.40
C VAL A 110 -5.09 -7.73 -7.25
N MET A 111 -5.14 -6.99 -8.36
CA MET A 111 -5.01 -5.54 -8.36
C MET A 111 -6.23 -4.89 -8.98
N THR A 112 -6.86 -3.99 -8.23
CA THR A 112 -8.06 -3.23 -8.64
C THR A 112 -7.84 -1.74 -8.43
N PRO A 113 -6.90 -1.11 -9.15
CA PRO A 113 -6.58 0.30 -8.96
C PRO A 113 -7.73 1.19 -9.44
N VAL A 114 -8.14 2.14 -8.62
CA VAL A 114 -9.14 3.16 -8.95
C VAL A 114 -8.45 4.49 -9.09
N GLN A 115 -8.36 4.98 -10.33
CA GLN A 115 -7.54 6.14 -10.66
C GLN A 115 -8.28 7.13 -11.56
N THR A 116 -8.11 8.42 -11.28
CA THR A 116 -8.47 9.51 -12.20
C THR A 116 -7.21 10.31 -12.54
N GLY A 117 -7.11 10.90 -13.73
CA GLY A 117 -5.91 11.64 -14.16
C GLY A 117 -5.00 10.85 -15.12
N ALA A 118 -3.70 11.14 -15.09
CA ALA A 118 -2.69 10.50 -15.94
C ALA A 118 -1.74 9.65 -15.07
N PRO A 119 -2.16 8.45 -14.64
CA PRO A 119 -1.33 7.57 -13.84
C PRO A 119 -0.24 6.87 -14.66
N GLU A 120 0.92 6.66 -14.04
CA GLU A 120 1.93 5.75 -14.56
C GLU A 120 1.90 4.44 -13.76
N MET A 121 1.76 3.31 -14.45
CA MET A 121 1.71 1.99 -13.82
C MET A 121 2.64 1.01 -14.54
N THR A 122 3.62 0.50 -13.81
CA THR A 122 4.69 -0.38 -14.31
C THR A 122 4.80 -1.63 -13.43
N PRO A 123 3.78 -2.51 -13.44
CA PRO A 123 3.73 -3.65 -12.53
C PRO A 123 4.67 -4.77 -12.98
N VAL A 124 5.39 -5.37 -12.04
CA VAL A 124 6.19 -6.58 -12.25
C VAL A 124 5.47 -7.75 -11.58
N LEU A 125 4.83 -8.61 -12.38
CA LEU A 125 3.97 -9.68 -11.87
C LEU A 125 4.50 -11.07 -12.26
N ALA A 126 4.52 -11.97 -11.29
CA ALA A 126 4.87 -13.38 -11.49
C ALA A 126 3.76 -14.31 -10.94
N GLY A 127 3.53 -15.44 -11.61
CA GLY A 127 2.49 -16.41 -11.25
C GLY A 127 1.21 -16.20 -12.06
N THR A 128 0.06 -16.13 -11.39
CA THR A 128 -1.26 -15.99 -12.00
C THR A 128 -1.95 -14.69 -11.53
N PRO A 129 -1.50 -13.52 -11.99
CA PRO A 129 -2.06 -12.23 -11.60
C PRO A 129 -3.46 -12.00 -12.18
N GLN A 130 -4.25 -11.20 -11.48
CA GLN A 130 -5.48 -10.58 -11.98
C GLN A 130 -5.35 -9.06 -11.84
N MET A 131 -5.63 -8.33 -12.92
CA MET A 131 -5.64 -6.86 -12.93
C MET A 131 -6.97 -6.36 -13.48
N THR A 132 -7.62 -5.46 -12.75
CA THR A 132 -8.88 -4.83 -13.13
C THR A 132 -8.86 -3.34 -12.78
N PRO A 133 -8.22 -2.49 -13.61
CA PRO A 133 -8.24 -1.05 -13.41
C PRO A 133 -9.65 -0.47 -13.56
N VAL A 134 -9.98 0.49 -12.70
CA VAL A 134 -11.22 1.27 -12.75
C VAL A 134 -10.87 2.73 -13.00
N GLN A 135 -11.38 3.28 -14.11
CA GLN A 135 -11.27 4.70 -14.43
C GLN A 135 -12.67 5.31 -14.41
N PRO A 136 -13.03 6.08 -13.37
CA PRO A 136 -14.27 6.84 -13.36
C PRO A 136 -14.28 7.81 -14.54
N SER A 137 -15.37 7.83 -15.32
CA SER A 137 -15.52 8.81 -16.40
C SER A 137 -15.54 10.22 -15.82
N THR A 138 -14.63 11.08 -16.26
CA THR A 138 -14.69 12.52 -15.97
C THR A 138 -15.83 13.11 -16.78
N SER A 139 -16.93 13.51 -16.12
CA SER A 139 -17.98 14.34 -16.75
C SER A 139 -17.59 15.81 -16.77
#